data_AF-A0A6S6XJX7-F1
#
_entry.id   AF-A0A6S6XJX7-F1
#
_cell.length_a   1.000
_cell.length_b   1.000
_cell.length_c   1.000
_cell.angle_alpha   90.00
_cell.angle_beta   90.00
_cell.angle_gamma   90.00
#
_symmetry.space_group_name_H-M   'P 1'
#
loop_
_entity.id
_entity.type
_entity.pdbx_description
1 polymer ?
#
loop_
_entity_poly.entity_id
_entity_poly.type
_entity_poly.pdbx_seq_one_letter_code
_entity_poly.pdbx_strand_id
1 'polypeptide(L)'
;MFVVSVVNVFPKTEDDIIKDYQNNHISYTIDEYKKWLKSWDLLDYKYECEQVGYYECYEPANYSVENNIADIRDHTYDYAMIYEIPMNCMYPYIYIRENNLYVFKFNKVSKKFEEVKNGFNNEVSFIFKKRGFTVY
;
A
#
# COMPACT_ATOMS: atom_id res chain seq x y z
N MET A 1 -3.42 -17.67 3.13
CA MET A 1 -1.99 -17.34 3.25
C MET A 1 -1.87 -15.86 3.54
N PHE A 2 -1.07 -15.47 4.52
CA PHE A 2 -0.81 -14.09 4.87
C PHE A 2 0.44 -13.58 4.17
N VAL A 3 0.38 -12.36 3.65
CA VAL A 3 1.50 -11.68 3.02
C VAL A 3 1.83 -10.46 3.86
N VAL A 4 3.11 -10.32 4.19
CA VAL A 4 3.65 -9.10 4.79
C VAL A 4 4.26 -8.27 3.67
N SER A 5 3.93 -7.00 3.64
CA SER A 5 4.48 -6.05 2.69
C SER A 5 4.78 -4.74 3.36
N VAL A 6 5.75 -4.01 2.83
CA VAL A 6 6.12 -2.67 3.27
C VAL A 6 5.67 -1.68 2.22
N VAL A 7 5.20 -0.54 2.68
CA VAL A 7 4.48 0.42 1.85
C VAL A 7 4.94 1.83 2.15
N ASN A 8 5.08 2.59 1.07
CA ASN A 8 5.25 4.02 1.11
C ASN A 8 4.14 4.70 0.31
N VAL A 9 3.62 5.77 0.90
CA VAL A 9 2.61 6.61 0.28
C VAL A 9 3.05 8.05 0.40
N PHE A 10 3.13 8.73 -0.74
CA PHE A 10 3.56 10.12 -0.82
C PHE A 10 2.56 10.91 -1.67
N PRO A 11 2.22 12.15 -1.28
CA PRO A 11 1.47 13.03 -2.16
C PRO A 11 2.20 13.18 -3.51
N LYS A 12 1.46 13.03 -4.62
CA LYS A 12 2.01 13.32 -5.95
C LYS A 12 2.18 14.83 -6.11
N THR A 13 3.34 15.22 -6.62
CA THR A 13 3.56 16.58 -7.07
C THR A 13 3.17 16.74 -8.54
N GLU A 14 2.99 17.98 -8.98
CA GLU A 14 2.76 18.29 -10.39
C GLU A 14 3.91 17.78 -11.28
N ASP A 15 5.15 17.92 -10.82
CA ASP A 15 6.34 17.43 -11.53
C ASP A 15 6.33 15.91 -11.70
N ASP A 16 5.83 15.18 -10.70
CA ASP A 16 5.68 13.74 -10.79
C ASP A 16 4.70 13.32 -11.88
N ILE A 17 3.59 14.04 -11.99
CA ILE A 17 2.55 13.81 -13.00
C ILE A 17 3.10 14.12 -14.39
N ILE A 18 3.83 15.22 -14.54
CA ILE A 18 4.48 15.61 -15.81
C ILE A 18 5.52 14.57 -16.24
N LYS A 19 6.37 14.12 -15.31
CA LYS A 19 7.40 13.12 -15.58
C LYS A 19 6.79 11.78 -16.01
N ASP A 20 5.75 11.34 -15.31
CA ASP A 20 5.01 10.11 -15.64
C ASP A 20 4.34 10.21 -17.01
N TYR A 21 3.72 11.35 -17.33
CA TYR A 21 3.15 11.64 -18.63
C TYR A 21 4.19 11.57 -19.77
N GLN A 22 5.37 12.15 -19.56
CA GLN A 22 6.47 12.15 -20.53
C GLN A 22 7.06 10.75 -20.76
N ASN A 23 7.22 9.96 -19.70
CA ASN A 23 7.83 8.62 -19.76
C ASN A 23 6.93 7.59 -20.46
N ASN A 24 5.61 7.72 -20.32
CA ASN A 24 4.66 6.75 -20.85
C ASN A 24 4.24 7.04 -22.31
N HIS A 25 4.86 8.02 -22.98
CA HIS A 25 4.56 8.43 -24.37
C HIS A 25 3.06 8.57 -24.65
N ILE A 26 2.35 9.18 -23.71
CA ILE A 26 0.88 9.22 -23.72
C ILE A 26 0.39 10.14 -24.83
N SER A 27 -0.59 9.66 -25.60
CA SER A 27 -1.14 10.36 -26.77
C SER A 27 -2.16 11.46 -26.41
N TYR A 28 -2.65 11.46 -25.17
CA TYR A 28 -3.59 12.45 -24.64
C TYR A 28 -2.89 13.77 -24.30
N THR A 29 -3.65 14.85 -24.13
CA THR A 29 -3.14 16.05 -23.47
C THR A 29 -2.88 15.79 -21.98
N ILE A 30 -2.06 16.64 -21.34
CA ILE A 30 -1.81 16.52 -19.89
C ILE A 30 -3.08 16.65 -19.04
N ASP A 31 -4.04 17.47 -19.47
CA ASP A 31 -5.31 17.64 -18.75
C ASP A 31 -6.20 16.40 -18.85
N GLU A 32 -6.24 15.76 -20.02
CA GLU A 32 -6.92 14.48 -20.22
C GLU A 32 -6.24 13.37 -19.42
N TYR A 33 -4.91 13.37 -19.36
CA TYR A 33 -4.16 12.44 -18.52
C TYR A 33 -4.48 12.60 -17.03
N LYS A 34 -4.52 13.84 -16.52
CA LYS A 34 -4.94 14.11 -15.13
C LYS A 34 -6.37 13.67 -14.86
N LYS A 35 -7.30 13.89 -15.79
CA LYS A 35 -8.69 13.41 -15.66
C LYS A 35 -8.74 11.88 -15.59
N TRP A 36 -7.96 11.19 -16.42
CA TRP A 36 -7.84 9.73 -16.39
C TRP A 36 -7.23 9.23 -15.08
N LEU A 37 -6.12 9.82 -14.62
CA LEU A 37 -5.54 9.48 -13.31
C LEU A 37 -6.56 9.65 -12.18
N LYS A 38 -7.34 10.74 -12.21
CA LYS A 38 -8.37 11.00 -11.22
C LYS A 38 -9.50 9.96 -11.25
N SER A 39 -9.93 9.52 -12.44
CA SER A 39 -10.99 8.50 -12.55
C SER A 39 -10.57 7.13 -12.04
N TRP A 40 -9.27 6.88 -11.94
CA TRP A 40 -8.68 5.66 -11.38
C TRP A 40 -8.15 5.86 -9.95
N ASP A 41 -8.39 7.02 -9.33
CA ASP A 41 -7.90 7.37 -8.01
C ASP A 41 -6.36 7.29 -7.88
N LEU A 42 -5.64 7.60 -8.97
CA LEU A 42 -4.18 7.56 -9.03
C LEU A 42 -3.53 8.96 -9.00
N LEU A 43 -4.33 10.02 -8.92
CA LEU A 43 -3.84 11.39 -9.06
C LEU A 43 -3.15 11.89 -7.79
N ASP A 44 -3.70 11.57 -6.62
CA ASP A 44 -3.33 12.27 -5.37
C ASP A 44 -2.07 11.71 -4.72
N TYR A 45 -1.82 10.40 -4.86
CA TYR A 45 -0.75 9.70 -4.15
C TYR A 45 0.07 8.79 -5.06
N LYS A 46 1.37 8.72 -4.78
CA LYS A 46 2.25 7.63 -5.20
C LYS A 46 2.15 6.48 -4.22
N TYR A 47 2.31 5.28 -4.74
CA TYR A 47 2.23 4.04 -3.97
C TYR A 47 3.43 3.17 -4.33
N GLU A 48 4.29 2.92 -3.35
CA GLU A 48 5.41 1.99 -3.47
C GLU A 48 5.15 0.83 -2.51
N CYS A 49 5.36 -0.39 -2.97
CA CYS A 49 5.05 -1.59 -2.20
C CYS A 49 6.00 -2.71 -2.53
N GLU A 50 6.53 -3.34 -1.49
CA GLU A 50 7.43 -4.48 -1.60
C GLU A 50 6.94 -5.61 -0.68
N GLN A 51 7.00 -6.84 -1.19
CA GLN A 51 6.62 -8.02 -0.43
C GLN A 51 7.84 -8.57 0.30
N VAL A 52 7.73 -8.70 1.62
CA VAL A 52 8.88 -9.05 2.48
C VAL A 52 8.73 -10.42 3.10
N GLY A 53 7.52 -11.00 3.11
CA GLY A 53 7.33 -12.33 3.67
C GLY A 53 5.96 -12.95 3.38
N TYR A 54 5.95 -14.28 3.46
CA TYR A 54 4.75 -15.12 3.31
C TYR A 54 4.63 -16.01 4.54
N TYR A 55 3.42 -16.11 5.08
CA TYR A 55 3.13 -16.82 6.31
C TYR A 55 1.84 -17.61 6.18
N GLU A 56 1.78 -18.76 6.84
CA GLU A 56 0.57 -19.59 6.87
C GLU A 56 -0.53 -18.95 7.74
N CYS A 57 -0.13 -18.32 8.86
CA CYS A 57 -1.01 -17.73 9.87
C CYS A 57 -0.71 -16.25 10.12
N TYR A 58 -1.66 -15.53 10.72
CA TYR A 58 -1.54 -14.10 11.04
C TYR A 58 -0.51 -13.85 12.14
N GLU A 59 -0.50 -14.66 13.20
CA GLU A 59 0.37 -14.49 14.37
C GLU A 59 1.86 -14.40 14.01
N PRO A 60 2.45 -15.32 13.21
CA PRO A 60 3.84 -15.19 12.81
C PRO A 60 4.09 -14.02 11.84
N ALA A 61 3.10 -13.62 11.04
CA ALA A 61 3.20 -12.43 10.20
C ALA A 61 3.22 -11.14 11.03
N ASN A 62 2.38 -11.05 12.06
CA ASN A 62 2.36 -9.92 12.99
C ASN A 62 3.65 -9.86 13.81
N TYR A 63 4.12 -11.01 14.30
CA TYR A 63 5.38 -11.10 15.02
C TYR A 63 6.56 -10.57 14.18
N SER A 64 6.59 -10.84 12.87
CA SER A 64 7.67 -10.34 12.01
C SER A 64 7.61 -8.82 11.86
N VAL A 65 6.42 -8.22 11.68
CA VAL A 65 6.24 -6.76 11.63
C VAL A 65 6.72 -6.08 12.92
N GLU A 66 6.43 -6.68 14.07
CA GLU A 66 6.81 -6.11 15.37
C GLU A 66 8.32 -6.22 15.67
N ASN A 67 8.97 -7.30 15.23
CA ASN A 67 10.31 -7.66 15.73
C ASN A 67 11.42 -7.60 14.68
N ASN A 68 11.11 -7.66 13.39
CA ASN A 68 12.08 -7.60 12.29
C ASN A 68 12.12 -6.23 11.60
N ILE A 69 12.06 -5.17 12.40
CA ILE A 69 12.02 -3.78 11.92
C ILE A 69 13.24 -3.45 11.05
N ALA A 70 14.42 -3.99 11.33
CA ALA A 70 15.61 -3.74 10.51
C ALA A 70 15.50 -4.33 9.10
N ASP A 71 14.93 -5.53 8.96
CA ASP A 71 14.72 -6.18 7.65
C ASP A 71 13.50 -5.61 6.92
N ILE A 72 12.50 -5.16 7.66
CA ILE A 72 11.24 -4.61 7.13
C ILE A 72 11.39 -3.12 6.80
N ARG A 73 12.20 -2.40 7.55
CA ARG A 73 12.49 -0.99 7.34
C ARG A 73 13.96 -0.85 6.99
N ASP A 74 14.30 -1.17 5.75
CA ASP A 74 15.55 -0.75 5.09
C ASP A 74 15.55 0.78 4.88
N HIS A 75 15.38 1.51 5.99
CA HIS A 75 15.32 2.96 6.16
C HIS A 75 14.32 3.78 5.33
N THR A 76 13.51 3.14 4.49
CA THR A 76 12.70 3.83 3.47
C THR A 76 11.20 3.78 3.72
N TYR A 77 10.66 2.68 4.25
CA TYR A 77 9.21 2.49 4.34
C TYR A 77 8.58 3.03 5.63
N ASP A 78 7.49 3.79 5.50
CA ASP A 78 6.73 4.39 6.61
C ASP A 78 5.58 3.50 7.11
N TYR A 79 5.13 2.55 6.29
CA TYR A 79 4.03 1.64 6.59
C TYR A 79 4.41 0.18 6.37
N ALA A 80 3.81 -0.71 7.14
CA ALA A 80 3.76 -2.14 6.88
C ALA A 80 2.30 -2.56 6.74
N MET A 81 2.05 -3.62 5.99
CA MET A 81 0.73 -4.21 5.85
C MET A 81 0.79 -5.73 5.91
N ILE A 82 -0.22 -6.30 6.53
CA ILE A 82 -0.49 -7.74 6.53
C ILE A 82 -1.83 -7.93 5.85
N TYR A 83 -1.89 -8.80 4.86
CA TYR A 83 -3.17 -9.13 4.24
C TYR A 83 -3.25 -10.61 3.89
N GLU A 84 -4.46 -11.14 4.03
CA GLU A 84 -4.74 -12.50 3.62
C GLU A 84 -5.06 -12.55 2.11
N ILE A 85 -4.45 -13.51 1.42
CA ILE A 85 -4.84 -13.87 0.07
C ILE A 85 -5.40 -15.30 0.00
N PRO A 86 -6.46 -15.52 -0.80
CA PRO A 86 -7.01 -16.84 -1.04
C PRO A 86 -6.03 -17.68 -1.87
N MET A 87 -5.86 -18.94 -1.47
CA MET A 87 -5.09 -19.91 -2.23
C MET A 87 -5.94 -20.47 -3.39
N ASN A 88 -5.28 -20.99 -4.42
CA ASN A 88 -5.94 -21.68 -5.55
C ASN A 88 -6.89 -20.80 -6.39
N CYS A 89 -6.55 -19.52 -6.56
CA CYS A 89 -7.26 -18.64 -7.49
C CYS A 89 -6.30 -17.88 -8.41
N MET A 90 -6.81 -17.45 -9.57
CA MET A 90 -6.10 -16.51 -10.43
C MET A 90 -6.26 -15.09 -9.89
N TYR A 91 -5.18 -14.31 -9.94
CA TYR A 91 -5.14 -12.91 -9.47
C TYR A 91 -5.55 -12.75 -7.99
N PRO A 92 -4.94 -13.48 -7.04
CA PRO A 92 -5.36 -13.47 -5.63
C PRO A 92 -5.43 -12.08 -4.98
N TYR A 93 -4.61 -11.14 -5.44
CA TYR A 93 -4.56 -9.77 -4.94
C TYR A 93 -5.81 -8.94 -5.21
N ILE A 94 -6.68 -9.34 -6.16
CA ILE A 94 -7.95 -8.62 -6.42
C ILE A 94 -9.05 -8.99 -5.40
N TYR A 95 -8.81 -9.99 -4.55
CA TYR A 95 -9.79 -10.51 -3.60
C TYR A 95 -9.44 -10.18 -2.15
N ILE A 96 -8.46 -9.30 -1.93
CA ILE A 96 -8.11 -8.84 -0.58
C ILE A 96 -9.28 -8.01 -0.05
N ARG A 97 -9.91 -8.50 1.01
CA ARG A 97 -11.00 -7.79 1.69
C ARG A 97 -10.42 -6.83 2.71
N GLU A 98 -11.08 -5.68 2.89
CA GLU A 98 -10.69 -4.69 3.91
C GLU A 98 -10.57 -5.31 5.32
N ASN A 99 -11.50 -6.19 5.71
CA ASN A 99 -11.48 -6.86 7.01
C ASN A 99 -10.30 -7.83 7.19
N ASN A 100 -9.61 -8.18 6.10
CA ASN A 100 -8.43 -9.05 6.11
C ASN A 100 -7.17 -8.27 5.72
N LEU A 101 -7.20 -6.94 5.84
CA LEU A 101 -6.08 -6.03 5.63
C LEU A 101 -5.79 -5.30 6.94
N TYR A 102 -4.57 -5.44 7.42
CA TYR A 102 -4.05 -4.79 8.62
C TYR A 102 -2.93 -3.86 8.19
N VAL A 103 -2.98 -2.60 8.62
CA VAL A 103 -1.99 -1.57 8.28
C VAL A 103 -1.33 -1.10 9.56
N PHE A 104 -0.01 -0.95 9.51
CA PHE A 104 0.82 -0.53 10.61
C PHE A 104 1.63 0.68 10.19
N LYS A 105 1.68 1.70 11.05
CA LYS A 105 2.49 2.90 10.83
C LYS A 105 3.75 2.83 11.67
N PHE A 106 4.89 3.17 11.09
CA PHE A 106 6.13 3.25 11.84
C PHE A 106 6.13 4.49 12.76
N ASN A 107 6.21 4.25 14.06
CA ASN A 107 6.38 5.30 15.06
C ASN A 107 7.89 5.52 15.31
N LYS A 108 8.38 6.71 14.93
CA LYS A 108 9.81 7.06 15.05
C LYS A 108 10.30 7.17 16.49
N VAL A 109 9.41 7.45 17.44
CA VAL A 109 9.74 7.61 18.87
C VAL A 109 9.90 6.24 19.52
N SER A 110 8.87 5.39 19.41
CA SER A 110 8.91 4.03 19.96
C SER A 110 9.80 3.09 19.14
N LYS A 111 10.14 3.49 17.90
CA LYS A 111 10.83 2.69 16.88
C LYS A 111 10.11 1.37 16.62
N LYS A 112 8.77 1.42 16.56
CA LYS A 112 7.91 0.25 16.36
C LYS A 112 6.84 0.55 15.33
N PHE A 113 6.37 -0.51 14.67
CA PHE A 113 5.14 -0.47 13.90
C PHE A 113 3.94 -0.57 14.84
N GLU A 114 2.99 0.34 14.66
CA GLU A 114 1.77 0.42 15.46
C GLU A 114 0.56 0.29 14.53
N GLU A 115 -0.37 -0.62 14.82
CA GLU A 115 -1.54 -0.84 13.98
C GLU A 115 -2.42 0.41 13.92
N VAL A 116 -2.84 0.78 12.72
CA VAL A 116 -3.72 1.92 12.45
C VAL A 116 -4.94 1.46 11.66
N LYS A 117 -6.08 2.09 11.93
CA LYS A 117 -7.35 1.78 11.25
C LYS A 117 -7.55 2.67 10.02
N ASN A 118 -8.42 2.23 9.11
CA ASN A 118 -8.90 3.07 8.02
C ASN A 118 -9.46 4.39 8.58
N GLY A 119 -9.18 5.51 7.92
CA GLY A 119 -9.52 6.85 8.40
C GLY A 119 -8.51 7.49 9.36
N PHE A 120 -7.42 6.81 9.74
CA PHE A 120 -6.37 7.40 10.58
C PHE A 120 -5.76 8.68 9.97
N ASN A 121 -5.44 8.64 8.68
CA ASN A 121 -5.07 9.78 7.87
C ASN A 121 -5.35 9.47 6.38
N ASN A 122 -5.16 10.44 5.49
CA ASN A 122 -5.44 10.27 4.06
C ASN A 122 -4.55 9.19 3.40
N GLU A 123 -3.30 9.05 3.83
CA GLU A 123 -2.37 8.04 3.32
C GLU A 123 -2.85 6.62 3.65
N VAL A 124 -3.23 6.38 4.91
CA VAL A 124 -3.76 5.09 5.36
C VAL A 124 -5.07 4.77 4.64
N SER A 125 -6.00 5.73 4.54
CA SER A 125 -7.24 5.55 3.78
C SER A 125 -6.96 5.20 2.32
N PHE A 126 -5.92 5.79 1.72
CA PHE A 126 -5.47 5.45 0.38
C PHE A 126 -4.87 4.05 0.28
N ILE A 127 -4.09 3.58 1.26
CA ILE A 127 -3.60 2.18 1.33
C ILE A 127 -4.79 1.20 1.33
N PHE A 128 -5.78 1.45 2.20
CA PHE A 128 -6.98 0.63 2.28
C PHE A 128 -7.74 0.63 0.96
N LYS A 129 -7.93 1.79 0.32
CA LYS A 129 -8.58 1.88 -1.00
C LYS A 129 -7.79 1.18 -2.11
N LYS A 130 -6.46 1.26 -2.08
CA LYS A 130 -5.58 0.70 -3.11
C LYS A 130 -5.47 -0.82 -3.01
N ARG A 131 -5.50 -1.37 -1.80
CA ARG A 131 -5.20 -2.78 -1.53
C ARG A 131 -6.40 -3.58 -1.07
N GLY A 132 -7.33 -2.97 -0.35
CA GLY A 132 -8.58 -3.58 0.11
C GLY A 132 -9.71 -3.32 -0.88
N PHE A 133 -10.50 -4.36 -1.13
CA PHE A 133 -11.77 -4.25 -1.82
C PHE A 133 -12.90 -4.30 -0.79
N THR A 134 -13.81 -3.34 -0.87
CA THR A 134 -15.10 -3.41 -0.21
C THR A 134 -16.05 -4.16 -1.14
N VAL A 135 -16.43 -5.39 -0.79
CA VAL A 135 -17.50 -6.11 -1.47
C VAL A 135 -18.79 -5.79 -0.72
N TYR A 136 -19.68 -5.03 -1.34
CA TYR A 136 -21.03 -4.76 -0.85
C TYR A 136 -21.94 -5.97 -1.01
#